data_AF-A0A7Z9UVK5-F1
#
_entry.id   AF-A0A7Z9UVK5-F1
#
_cell.length_a   1.000
_cell.length_b   1.000
_cell.length_c   1.000
_cell.angle_alpha   90.00
_cell.angle_beta   90.00
_cell.angle_gamma   90.00
#
_symmetry.space_group_name_H-M   'P 1'
#
loop_
_entity.id
_entity.type
_entity.pdbx_description
1 polymer ?
#
loop_
_entity_poly.entity_id
_entity_poly.type
_entity_poly.pdbx_seq_one_letter_code
_entity_poly.pdbx_strand_id
1 'polypeptide(L)'
;MTSDNMMDLTSLPRSMVILGAGVVGCEFATIFANFGQTKIYLIDQADRILPFEDEDVSRICSTNLEAKGVTIHHRARLLSMEVVDDQVEYTIEHYTGGEEAIRVECAMISVGRVPNILGLDLDKAGVAVNDQGRIINNNTQTSVPHIYVIGDVSTDKALVSIGEIQGRYVIEHIYESTDNVLSYDNLSTIMFLDPEVAAIGLNEQQAQDSRTPCQVSVYGYSLVNRAIAMRATGGFVKLLLVTDDKDMRILGMRVLGVHASTTIEAVSLMIKHDCSVRDLAELLDPHPAVTEGYRNVHVCYLALRFINLKYFDLICGYRGLHIPIRLSEIQESQT
;
A
#
# COMPACT_ATOMS: atom_id res chain seq x y z
N MET A 1 17.41 -9.08 -14.72
CA MET A 1 16.08 -8.94 -15.36
C MET A 1 15.27 -7.89 -14.61
N THR A 2 14.22 -7.35 -15.21
CA THR A 2 13.23 -6.47 -14.54
C THR A 2 11.85 -7.14 -14.52
N SER A 3 10.83 -6.46 -13.99
CA SER A 3 9.44 -6.94 -13.99
C SER A 3 8.94 -7.31 -15.38
N ASP A 4 9.35 -6.60 -16.43
CA ASP A 4 8.89 -6.83 -17.79
C ASP A 4 9.32 -8.22 -18.28
N ASN A 5 10.58 -8.58 -18.03
CA ASN A 5 11.12 -9.86 -18.46
C ASN A 5 10.58 -11.05 -17.65
N MET A 6 10.06 -10.81 -16.43
CA MET A 6 9.50 -11.88 -15.60
C MET A 6 8.25 -12.50 -16.22
N MET A 7 7.48 -11.71 -16.97
CA MET A 7 6.28 -12.18 -17.66
C MET A 7 6.60 -13.10 -18.85
N ASP A 8 7.82 -13.04 -19.36
CA ASP A 8 8.26 -13.80 -20.54
C ASP A 8 8.97 -15.12 -20.19
N LEU A 9 9.06 -15.48 -18.90
CA LEU A 9 9.72 -16.70 -18.46
C LEU A 9 9.01 -17.95 -18.98
N THR A 10 9.74 -18.79 -19.71
CA THR A 10 9.23 -20.08 -20.22
C THR A 10 9.31 -21.22 -19.19
N SER A 11 10.08 -21.03 -18.13
CA SER A 11 10.26 -21.99 -17.04
C SER A 11 10.55 -21.27 -15.72
N LEU A 12 10.15 -21.85 -14.59
CA LEU A 12 10.44 -21.31 -13.27
C LEU A 12 11.94 -21.51 -12.93
N PRO A 13 12.67 -20.46 -12.53
CA PRO A 13 14.06 -20.59 -12.13
C PRO A 13 14.16 -21.35 -10.80
N ARG A 14 15.25 -22.08 -10.58
CA ARG A 14 15.44 -22.81 -9.31
C ARG A 14 15.70 -21.87 -8.13
N SER A 15 16.35 -20.74 -8.39
CA SER A 15 16.58 -19.70 -7.38
C SER A 15 16.59 -18.31 -8.01
N MET A 16 16.11 -17.32 -7.24
CA MET A 16 16.02 -15.94 -7.67
C MET A 16 16.37 -15.01 -6.51
N VAL A 17 17.13 -13.96 -6.80
CA VAL A 17 17.26 -12.79 -5.92
C VAL A 17 16.41 -11.65 -6.46
N ILE A 18 15.65 -11.01 -5.59
CA ILE A 18 14.86 -9.81 -5.88
C ILE A 18 15.51 -8.66 -5.12
N LEU A 19 16.03 -7.67 -5.86
CA LEU A 19 16.61 -6.47 -5.29
C LEU A 19 15.55 -5.37 -5.21
N GLY A 20 15.18 -4.99 -3.99
CA GLY A 20 14.14 -4.01 -3.67
C GLY A 20 12.87 -4.69 -3.17
N ALA A 21 12.49 -4.38 -1.93
CA ALA A 21 11.29 -4.87 -1.23
C ALA A 21 10.17 -3.82 -1.17
N GLY A 22 10.03 -3.05 -2.25
CA GLY A 22 8.82 -2.27 -2.53
C GLY A 22 7.68 -3.16 -3.03
N VAL A 23 6.57 -2.54 -3.45
CA VAL A 23 5.34 -3.24 -3.91
C VAL A 23 5.65 -4.33 -4.93
N VAL A 24 6.29 -3.96 -6.05
CA VAL A 24 6.58 -4.89 -7.16
C VAL A 24 7.45 -6.06 -6.71
N GLY A 25 8.50 -5.79 -5.93
CA GLY A 25 9.39 -6.84 -5.42
C GLY A 25 8.66 -7.83 -4.51
N CYS A 26 7.80 -7.33 -3.62
CA CYS A 26 6.98 -8.17 -2.75
C CYS A 26 5.89 -8.96 -3.50
N GLU A 27 5.27 -8.37 -4.53
CA GLU A 27 4.29 -9.08 -5.38
C GLU A 27 4.93 -10.23 -6.14
N PHE A 28 6.08 -10.01 -6.79
CA PHE A 28 6.80 -11.09 -7.46
C PHE A 28 7.32 -12.13 -6.47
N ALA A 29 7.82 -11.73 -5.31
CA ALA A 29 8.17 -12.67 -4.23
C ALA A 29 6.96 -13.52 -3.83
N THR A 30 5.77 -12.92 -3.70
CA THR A 30 4.52 -13.63 -3.39
C THR A 30 4.14 -14.63 -4.48
N ILE A 31 4.20 -14.22 -5.75
CA ILE A 31 3.87 -15.06 -6.91
C ILE A 31 4.77 -16.32 -6.93
N PHE A 32 6.09 -16.14 -6.89
CA PHE A 32 7.03 -17.26 -6.97
C PHE A 32 7.00 -18.12 -5.70
N ALA A 33 6.77 -17.52 -4.53
CA ALA A 33 6.62 -18.27 -3.28
C ALA A 33 5.37 -19.17 -3.31
N ASN A 34 4.28 -18.67 -3.90
CA ASN A 34 3.05 -19.44 -4.08
C ASN A 34 3.20 -20.60 -5.08
N PHE A 35 4.07 -20.47 -6.09
CA PHE A 35 4.41 -21.59 -6.96
C PHE A 35 5.23 -22.69 -6.25
N GLY A 36 5.96 -22.34 -5.19
CA GLY A 36 6.67 -23.29 -4.31
C GLY A 36 7.85 -24.02 -4.95
N GLN A 37 8.34 -23.57 -6.12
CA GLN A 37 9.41 -24.23 -6.88
C GLN A 37 10.71 -23.42 -6.96
N THR A 38 10.66 -22.12 -6.63
CA THR A 38 11.80 -21.20 -6.71
C THR A 38 12.26 -20.83 -5.30
N LYS A 39 13.56 -20.95 -5.01
CA LYS A 39 14.16 -20.39 -3.80
C LYS A 39 14.34 -18.88 -3.96
N ILE A 40 13.69 -18.08 -3.13
CA ILE A 40 13.65 -16.61 -3.28
C ILE A 40 14.45 -15.95 -2.16
N TYR A 41 15.29 -15.01 -2.54
CA TYR A 41 15.97 -14.06 -1.66
C TYR A 41 15.46 -12.66 -1.97
N LEU A 42 14.95 -11.95 -0.97
CA LEU A 42 14.47 -10.58 -1.10
C LEU A 42 15.39 -9.66 -0.31
N ILE A 43 16.00 -8.67 -0.97
CA ILE A 43 17.00 -7.79 -0.36
C ILE A 43 16.48 -6.36 -0.36
N ASP A 44 16.59 -5.70 0.80
CA ASP A 44 16.36 -4.26 0.93
C ASP A 44 17.30 -3.63 1.95
N GLN A 45 17.65 -2.36 1.72
CA GLN A 45 18.44 -1.57 2.66
C GLN A 45 17.59 -1.06 3.83
N ALA A 46 16.27 -0.97 3.64
CA ALA A 46 15.33 -0.58 4.67
C ALA A 46 15.23 -1.65 5.77
N ASP A 47 14.72 -1.21 6.92
CA ASP A 47 14.49 -2.08 8.07
C ASP A 47 13.43 -3.16 7.81
N ARG A 48 12.44 -2.84 6.98
CA ARG A 48 11.29 -3.69 6.70
C ARG A 48 10.93 -3.62 5.22
N ILE A 49 10.31 -4.69 4.73
CA ILE A 49 9.63 -4.66 3.43
C ILE A 49 8.49 -3.65 3.47
N LEU A 50 8.10 -3.11 2.32
CA LEU A 50 7.06 -2.08 2.22
C LEU A 50 7.30 -0.93 3.23
N PRO A 51 8.50 -0.30 3.25
CA PRO A 51 8.89 0.62 4.32
C PRO A 51 8.03 1.89 4.43
N PHE A 52 7.24 2.19 3.40
CA PHE A 52 6.29 3.29 3.36
C PHE A 52 4.94 2.97 4.04
N GLU A 53 4.68 1.69 4.36
CA GLU A 53 3.51 1.27 5.12
C GLU A 53 3.80 1.12 6.62
N ASP A 54 2.71 1.03 7.38
CA ASP A 54 2.74 0.79 8.82
C ASP A 54 3.46 -0.53 9.16
N GLU A 55 4.11 -0.54 10.32
CA GLU A 55 4.90 -1.68 10.81
C GLU A 55 4.07 -2.97 10.90
N ASP A 56 2.81 -2.88 11.32
CA ASP A 56 1.93 -4.05 11.45
C ASP A 56 1.52 -4.66 10.10
N VAL A 57 1.31 -3.85 9.06
CA VAL A 57 1.10 -4.32 7.69
C VAL A 57 2.37 -5.03 7.20
N SER A 58 3.50 -4.33 7.29
CA SER A 58 4.82 -4.83 6.83
C SER A 58 5.19 -6.15 7.50
N ARG A 59 4.97 -6.26 8.81
CA ARG A 59 5.26 -7.45 9.62
C ARG A 59 4.42 -8.65 9.22
N ILE A 60 3.11 -8.47 9.01
CA ILE A 60 2.27 -9.60 8.59
C ILE A 60 2.68 -10.07 7.19
N CYS A 61 2.94 -9.14 6.27
CA CYS A 61 3.42 -9.49 4.93
C CYS A 61 4.77 -10.23 4.97
N SER A 62 5.74 -9.77 5.78
CA SER A 62 7.05 -10.42 5.88
C SER A 62 6.95 -11.81 6.50
N THR A 63 6.21 -11.96 7.61
CA THR A 63 5.98 -13.26 8.26
C THR A 63 5.34 -14.26 7.30
N ASN A 64 4.40 -13.82 6.46
CA ASN A 64 3.75 -14.72 5.50
C ASN A 64 4.67 -15.13 4.34
N LEU A 65 5.52 -14.21 3.85
CA LEU A 65 6.53 -14.54 2.84
C LEU A 65 7.58 -15.52 3.40
N GLU A 66 8.07 -15.28 4.62
CA GLU A 66 9.02 -16.15 5.31
C GLU A 66 8.43 -17.55 5.56
N ALA A 67 7.15 -17.62 5.98
CA ALA A 67 6.45 -18.89 6.15
C ALA A 67 6.33 -19.70 4.84
N LYS A 68 6.40 -19.03 3.69
CA LYS A 68 6.42 -19.65 2.34
C LYS A 68 7.84 -19.89 1.81
N GLY A 69 8.86 -19.72 2.65
CA GLY A 69 10.25 -20.05 2.32
C GLY A 69 11.04 -18.92 1.64
N VAL A 70 10.51 -17.70 1.60
CA VAL A 70 11.28 -16.53 1.15
C VAL A 70 12.30 -16.16 2.23
N THR A 71 13.55 -15.94 1.83
CA THR A 71 14.59 -15.40 2.73
C THR A 71 14.65 -13.89 2.55
N ILE A 72 14.33 -13.13 3.60
CA ILE A 72 14.35 -11.67 3.55
C ILE A 72 15.63 -11.15 4.24
N HIS A 73 16.46 -10.43 3.49
CA HIS A 73 17.64 -9.76 3.99
C HIS A 73 17.30 -8.31 4.32
N HIS A 74 16.86 -8.08 5.56
CA HIS A 74 16.59 -6.75 6.10
C HIS A 74 17.88 -5.97 6.35
N ARG A 75 17.85 -4.65 6.15
CA ARG A 75 19.00 -3.75 6.39
C ARG A 75 20.30 -4.24 5.70
N ALA A 76 20.18 -4.88 4.55
CA ALA A 76 21.31 -5.48 3.85
C ALA A 76 21.75 -4.55 2.72
N ARG A 77 23.05 -4.24 2.68
CA ARG A 77 23.63 -3.41 1.62
C ARG A 77 24.22 -4.31 0.54
N LEU A 78 23.68 -4.22 -0.67
CA LEU A 78 24.29 -4.87 -1.83
C LEU A 78 25.65 -4.23 -2.14
N LEU A 79 26.71 -5.04 -2.12
CA LEU A 79 28.08 -4.62 -2.45
C LEU A 79 28.42 -4.87 -3.91
N SER A 80 28.06 -6.05 -4.43
CA SER A 80 28.29 -6.45 -5.82
C SER A 80 27.19 -7.38 -6.30
N MET A 81 26.96 -7.39 -7.62
CA MET A 81 26.09 -8.33 -8.30
C MET A 81 26.60 -8.52 -9.72
N GLU A 82 27.06 -9.73 -10.04
CA GLU A 82 27.74 -10.06 -11.30
C GLU A 82 27.22 -11.37 -11.87
N VAL A 83 27.32 -11.52 -13.19
CA VAL A 83 27.00 -12.78 -13.87
C VAL A 83 28.26 -13.63 -13.94
N VAL A 84 28.24 -14.80 -13.32
CA VAL A 84 29.35 -15.76 -13.24
C VAL A 84 28.81 -17.15 -13.59
N ASP A 85 29.41 -17.80 -14.59
CA ASP A 85 29.02 -19.16 -15.05
C ASP A 85 27.50 -19.29 -15.34
N ASP A 86 26.94 -18.32 -16.07
CA ASP A 86 25.51 -18.22 -16.40
C ASP A 86 24.56 -18.14 -15.18
N GLN A 87 25.09 -17.80 -14.00
CA GLN A 87 24.35 -17.53 -12.77
C GLN A 87 24.63 -16.12 -12.28
N VAL A 88 23.80 -15.62 -11.36
CA VAL A 88 24.05 -14.36 -10.67
C VAL A 88 24.71 -14.63 -9.33
N GLU A 89 25.91 -14.13 -9.13
CA GLU A 89 26.56 -14.05 -7.83
C GLU A 89 26.37 -12.64 -7.27
N TYR A 90 25.85 -12.53 -6.05
CA TYR A 90 25.70 -11.24 -5.37
C TYR A 90 26.31 -11.29 -3.97
N THR A 91 26.87 -10.17 -3.53
CA THR A 91 27.42 -10.02 -2.19
C THR A 91 26.65 -8.96 -1.43
N ILE A 92 26.19 -9.30 -0.23
CA ILE A 92 25.57 -8.37 0.71
C ILE A 92 26.43 -8.17 1.95
N GLU A 93 26.41 -6.95 2.48
CA GLU A 93 26.87 -6.64 3.83
C GLU A 93 25.65 -6.62 4.77
N HIS A 94 25.70 -7.46 5.80
CA HIS A 94 24.67 -7.51 6.83
C HIS A 94 24.81 -6.33 7.79
N TYR A 95 23.68 -5.80 8.30
CA TYR A 95 23.71 -4.68 9.25
C TYR A 95 24.48 -5.02 10.54
N THR A 96 24.49 -6.30 10.94
CA THR A 96 25.25 -6.81 12.09
C THR A 96 26.75 -6.89 11.85
N GLY A 97 27.21 -6.53 10.64
CA GLY A 97 28.54 -6.81 10.13
C GLY A 97 28.63 -8.19 9.50
N GLY A 98 29.61 -8.34 8.62
CA GLY A 98 29.85 -9.56 7.85
C GLY A 98 29.33 -9.46 6.42
N GLU A 99 30.09 -10.05 5.50
CA GLU A 99 29.74 -10.16 4.09
C GLU A 99 29.30 -11.58 3.77
N GLU A 100 28.29 -11.72 2.92
CA GLU A 100 27.81 -13.00 2.44
C GLU A 100 27.67 -12.95 0.91
N ALA A 101 28.31 -13.90 0.23
CA ALA A 101 28.19 -14.10 -1.21
C ALA A 101 27.25 -15.27 -1.51
N ILE A 102 26.24 -15.03 -2.34
CA ILE A 102 25.20 -16.01 -2.67
C ILE A 102 25.10 -16.11 -4.20
N ARG A 103 25.04 -17.36 -4.71
CA ARG A 103 24.76 -17.65 -6.13
C ARG A 103 23.31 -18.05 -6.33
N VAL A 104 22.67 -17.46 -7.33
CA VAL A 104 21.30 -17.77 -7.76
C VAL A 104 21.20 -17.86 -9.27
N GLU A 105 20.16 -18.53 -9.77
CA GLU A 105 19.97 -18.70 -11.21
C GLU A 105 19.67 -17.38 -11.94
N CYS A 106 18.91 -16.49 -11.30
CA CYS A 106 18.61 -15.18 -11.88
C CYS A 106 18.40 -14.09 -10.82
N ALA A 107 18.45 -12.83 -11.28
CA ALA A 107 18.15 -11.67 -10.46
C ALA A 107 17.05 -10.81 -11.10
N MET A 108 16.12 -10.36 -10.27
CA MET A 108 15.11 -9.38 -10.60
C MET A 108 15.43 -8.06 -9.91
N ILE A 109 15.52 -6.98 -10.68
CA ILE A 109 15.77 -5.63 -10.17
C ILE A 109 14.45 -4.89 -10.07
N SER A 110 14.09 -4.47 -8.85
CA SER A 110 12.82 -3.82 -8.49
C SER A 110 13.04 -2.64 -7.52
N VAL A 111 13.99 -1.77 -7.84
CA VAL A 111 14.40 -0.63 -6.98
C VAL A 111 13.69 0.69 -7.29
N GLY A 112 12.60 0.64 -8.07
CA GLY A 112 11.80 1.81 -8.43
C GLY A 112 11.63 1.98 -9.95
N ARG A 113 10.99 3.08 -10.34
CA ARG A 113 10.70 3.44 -11.72
C ARG A 113 11.23 4.84 -12.02
N VAL A 114 11.63 5.07 -13.26
CA VAL A 114 12.10 6.37 -13.73
C VAL A 114 11.20 6.83 -14.89
N PRO A 115 10.78 8.11 -14.93
CA PRO A 115 10.03 8.66 -16.05
C PRO A 115 10.72 8.42 -17.40
N ASN A 116 9.99 7.90 -18.39
CA ASN A 116 10.52 7.71 -19.73
C ASN A 116 10.31 8.97 -20.58
N ILE A 117 11.26 9.89 -20.51
CA ILE A 117 11.25 11.16 -21.27
C ILE A 117 12.33 11.24 -22.36
N LEU A 118 13.13 10.18 -22.52
CA LEU A 118 14.22 10.14 -23.49
C LEU A 118 13.69 10.11 -24.92
N GLY A 119 14.30 10.91 -25.79
CA GLY A 119 13.93 10.99 -27.21
C GLY A 119 12.67 11.83 -27.51
N LEU A 120 12.09 12.49 -26.51
CA LEU A 120 10.94 13.40 -26.70
C LEU A 120 11.33 14.82 -27.13
N ASP A 121 12.62 15.17 -27.12
CA ASP A 121 13.11 16.52 -27.46
C ASP A 121 12.36 17.66 -26.72
N LEU A 122 12.11 17.46 -25.42
CA LEU A 122 11.30 18.37 -24.59
C LEU A 122 11.84 19.82 -24.56
N ASP A 123 13.16 19.97 -24.66
CA ASP A 123 13.84 21.26 -24.76
C ASP A 123 13.42 22.02 -26.03
N LYS A 124 13.33 21.33 -27.17
CA LYS A 124 12.86 21.92 -28.44
C LYS A 124 11.38 22.27 -28.38
N ALA A 125 10.61 21.52 -27.61
CA ALA A 125 9.19 21.80 -27.37
C ALA A 125 8.96 22.93 -26.35
N GLY A 126 9.98 23.36 -25.60
CA GLY A 126 9.85 24.36 -24.52
C GLY A 126 9.22 23.82 -23.23
N VAL A 127 9.22 22.50 -23.05
CA VAL A 127 8.64 21.81 -21.88
C VAL A 127 9.70 21.66 -20.80
N ALA A 128 9.43 22.24 -19.63
CA ALA A 128 10.36 22.20 -18.50
C ALA A 128 10.31 20.84 -17.76
N VAL A 129 11.47 20.41 -17.28
CA VAL A 129 11.67 19.17 -16.51
C VAL A 129 12.37 19.54 -15.20
N ASN A 130 12.00 18.89 -14.09
CA ASN A 130 12.64 19.09 -12.79
C ASN A 130 13.90 18.21 -12.61
N ASP A 131 14.60 18.38 -11.50
CA ASP A 131 15.84 17.65 -11.18
C ASP A 131 15.63 16.12 -11.06
N GLN A 132 14.38 15.66 -10.91
CA GLN A 132 14.02 14.25 -10.84
C GLN A 132 13.65 13.66 -12.21
N GLY A 133 13.80 14.42 -13.30
CA GLY A 133 13.44 13.98 -14.65
C GLY A 133 11.93 13.93 -14.91
N ARG A 134 11.11 14.60 -14.09
CA ARG A 134 9.65 14.71 -14.28
C ARG A 134 9.27 16.00 -14.97
N ILE A 135 8.25 15.97 -15.81
CA ILE A 135 7.77 17.16 -16.51
C ILE A 135 7.03 18.07 -15.53
N ILE A 136 7.48 19.32 -15.42
CA ILE A 136 6.85 20.33 -14.57
C ILE A 136 5.49 20.67 -15.17
N ASN A 137 4.44 20.53 -14.36
CA ASN A 137 3.07 20.77 -14.78
C ASN A 137 2.22 21.36 -13.65
N ASN A 138 1.13 22.02 -14.03
CA ASN A 138 0.05 22.43 -13.15
C ASN A 138 -1.23 21.75 -13.64
N ASN A 139 -1.80 20.86 -12.84
CA ASN A 139 -2.96 20.06 -13.22
C ASN A 139 -2.81 19.44 -14.62
N THR A 140 -1.74 18.67 -14.87
CA THR A 140 -1.44 18.04 -16.17
C THR A 140 -1.04 18.99 -17.31
N GLN A 141 -1.22 20.30 -17.18
CA GLN A 141 -0.78 21.27 -18.19
C GLN A 141 0.69 21.65 -17.99
N THR A 142 1.51 21.59 -19.04
CA THR A 142 2.94 21.91 -18.96
C THR A 142 3.21 23.42 -18.99
N SER A 143 4.48 23.83 -19.01
CA SER A 143 4.89 25.22 -19.29
C SER A 143 4.41 25.75 -20.65
N VAL A 144 4.02 24.85 -21.57
CA VAL A 144 3.48 25.18 -22.89
C VAL A 144 1.98 24.94 -22.91
N PRO A 145 1.13 25.96 -23.13
CA PRO A 145 -0.32 25.86 -22.89
C PRO A 145 -1.06 24.77 -23.68
N HIS A 146 -0.55 24.37 -24.84
CA HIS A 146 -1.16 23.35 -25.70
C HIS A 146 -0.53 21.96 -25.52
N ILE A 147 0.39 21.79 -24.58
CA ILE A 147 1.05 20.52 -24.26
C ILE A 147 0.66 20.10 -22.84
N TYR A 148 0.20 18.86 -22.73
CA TYR A 148 -0.23 18.23 -21.48
C TYR A 148 0.63 16.99 -21.18
N VAL A 149 0.69 16.60 -19.91
CA VAL A 149 1.41 15.43 -19.42
C VAL A 149 0.54 14.65 -18.43
N ILE A 150 0.50 13.32 -18.59
CA ILE A 150 -0.29 12.40 -17.77
C ILE A 150 0.51 11.15 -17.40
N GLY A 151 0.04 10.38 -16.43
CA GLY A 151 0.64 9.13 -15.95
C GLY A 151 1.95 9.33 -15.18
N ASP A 152 2.77 8.27 -15.15
CA ASP A 152 4.04 8.17 -14.41
C ASP A 152 5.03 9.31 -14.65
N VAL A 153 4.95 10.00 -15.80
CA VAL A 153 5.82 11.14 -16.16
C VAL A 153 5.36 12.47 -15.54
N SER A 154 4.12 12.54 -15.06
CA SER A 154 3.50 13.77 -14.52
C SER A 154 3.58 13.88 -12.99
N THR A 155 3.73 12.76 -12.28
CA THR A 155 3.56 12.67 -10.82
C THR A 155 4.56 11.70 -10.20
N ASP A 156 4.65 11.70 -8.87
CA ASP A 156 5.45 10.75 -8.11
C ASP A 156 4.77 9.41 -7.84
N LYS A 157 3.45 9.34 -8.02
CA LYS A 157 2.64 8.14 -7.86
C LYS A 157 2.42 7.45 -9.21
N ALA A 158 3.21 6.42 -9.49
CA ALA A 158 3.10 5.60 -10.69
C ALA A 158 1.96 4.57 -10.60
N LEU A 159 0.71 5.02 -10.77
CA LEU A 159 -0.49 4.18 -10.71
C LEU A 159 -1.33 4.34 -11.98
N VAL A 160 -1.85 3.21 -12.48
CA VAL A 160 -2.71 3.18 -13.66
C VAL A 160 -3.94 4.07 -13.48
N SER A 161 -4.58 4.00 -12.32
CA SER A 161 -5.77 4.81 -11.99
C SER A 161 -5.50 6.32 -12.07
N ILE A 162 -4.28 6.77 -11.72
CA ILE A 162 -3.87 8.17 -11.89
C ILE A 162 -3.75 8.52 -13.37
N GLY A 163 -3.08 7.68 -14.17
CA GLY A 163 -2.94 7.91 -15.61
C GLY A 163 -4.30 7.99 -16.30
N GLU A 164 -5.24 7.11 -15.94
CA GLU A 164 -6.60 7.08 -16.47
C GLU A 164 -7.39 8.35 -16.13
N ILE A 165 -7.40 8.77 -14.86
CA ILE A 165 -8.14 9.97 -14.45
C ILE A 165 -7.54 11.25 -15.05
N GLN A 166 -6.21 11.34 -15.13
CA GLN A 166 -5.53 12.47 -15.76
C GLN A 166 -5.80 12.51 -17.27
N GLY A 167 -5.79 11.35 -17.94
CA GLY A 167 -6.13 11.26 -19.37
C GLY A 167 -7.56 11.73 -19.65
N ARG A 168 -8.53 11.27 -18.85
CA ARG A 168 -9.92 11.76 -18.94
C ARG A 168 -9.99 13.27 -18.72
N TYR A 169 -9.33 13.76 -17.68
CA TYR A 169 -9.32 15.18 -17.33
C TYR A 169 -8.76 16.08 -18.42
N VAL A 170 -7.63 15.71 -19.04
CA VAL A 170 -7.04 16.49 -20.13
C VAL A 170 -8.02 16.64 -21.29
N ILE A 171 -8.71 15.56 -21.65
CA ILE A 171 -9.69 15.61 -22.75
C ILE A 171 -10.89 16.48 -22.37
N GLU A 172 -11.45 16.32 -21.17
CA GLU A 172 -12.54 17.18 -20.66
C GLU A 172 -12.12 18.66 -20.63
N HIS A 173 -10.91 18.96 -20.16
CA HIS A 173 -10.38 20.32 -20.10
C HIS A 173 -10.23 20.94 -21.49
N ILE A 174 -9.71 20.18 -22.47
CA ILE A 174 -9.55 20.64 -23.86
C ILE A 174 -10.89 20.98 -24.52
N TYR A 175 -11.93 20.17 -24.30
CA TYR A 175 -13.22 20.34 -24.98
C TYR A 175 -14.22 21.23 -24.24
N GLU A 176 -14.23 21.18 -22.91
CA GLU A 176 -15.26 21.82 -22.09
C GLU A 176 -14.75 23.05 -21.32
N SER A 177 -13.44 23.33 -21.35
CA SER A 177 -12.83 24.42 -20.55
C SER A 177 -13.21 24.35 -19.07
N THR A 178 -13.23 23.13 -18.51
CA THR A 178 -13.54 22.93 -17.10
C THR A 178 -12.38 23.40 -16.23
N ASP A 179 -12.68 24.27 -15.26
CA ASP A 179 -11.72 24.77 -14.26
C ASP A 179 -11.59 23.83 -13.03
N ASN A 180 -12.11 22.60 -13.13
CA ASN A 180 -12.08 21.67 -12.02
C ASN A 180 -10.62 21.29 -11.70
N VAL A 181 -10.27 21.30 -10.42
CA VAL A 181 -8.96 20.84 -9.96
C VAL A 181 -8.99 19.32 -9.81
N LEU A 182 -7.99 18.64 -10.37
CA LEU A 182 -7.88 17.20 -10.23
C LEU A 182 -7.51 16.87 -8.77
N SER A 183 -8.41 16.17 -8.07
CA SER A 183 -8.22 15.74 -6.69
C SER A 183 -7.87 14.25 -6.66
N TYR A 184 -6.88 13.91 -5.82
CA TYR A 184 -6.41 12.54 -5.56
C TYR A 184 -6.73 12.08 -4.14
N ASP A 185 -7.61 12.79 -3.43
CA ASP A 185 -7.81 12.61 -1.99
C ASP A 185 -8.39 11.21 -1.66
N ASN A 186 -9.19 10.67 -2.58
CA ASN A 186 -9.80 9.35 -2.46
C ASN A 186 -9.06 8.25 -3.27
N LEU A 187 -7.78 8.46 -3.57
CA LEU A 187 -6.97 7.47 -4.28
C LEU A 187 -6.73 6.24 -3.39
N SER A 188 -7.35 5.13 -3.76
CA SER A 188 -7.05 3.82 -3.20
C SER A 188 -5.86 3.18 -3.91
N THR A 189 -5.08 2.40 -3.18
CA THR A 189 -3.98 1.58 -3.71
C THR A 189 -4.15 0.13 -3.28
N ILE A 190 -3.70 -0.79 -4.12
CA ILE A 190 -3.76 -2.23 -3.85
C ILE A 190 -2.36 -2.80 -4.05
N MET A 191 -2.00 -3.76 -3.21
CA MET A 191 -0.79 -4.56 -3.34
C MET A 191 -1.22 -6.03 -3.32
N PHE A 192 -0.88 -6.75 -4.38
CA PHE A 192 -1.29 -8.14 -4.61
C PHE A 192 -0.39 -9.14 -3.88
N LEU A 193 -0.29 -8.98 -2.56
CA LEU A 193 0.34 -9.94 -1.66
C LEU A 193 -0.67 -11.02 -1.24
N ASP A 194 -0.21 -11.98 -0.43
CA ASP A 194 -1.08 -12.98 0.18
C ASP A 194 -0.87 -12.99 1.71
N PRO A 195 -1.78 -12.35 2.48
CA PRO A 195 -3.05 -11.76 2.05
C PRO A 195 -2.90 -10.41 1.32
N GLU A 196 -3.91 -10.06 0.52
CA GLU A 196 -4.00 -8.79 -0.23
C GLU A 196 -3.97 -7.59 0.72
N VAL A 197 -3.31 -6.51 0.31
CA VAL A 197 -3.28 -5.23 1.03
C VAL A 197 -4.03 -4.20 0.20
N ALA A 198 -4.97 -3.48 0.80
CA ALA A 198 -5.57 -2.29 0.22
C ALA A 198 -5.43 -1.11 1.17
N ALA A 199 -5.27 0.07 0.60
CA ALA A 199 -4.93 1.28 1.33
C ALA A 199 -5.64 2.50 0.73
N ILE A 200 -6.01 3.44 1.58
CA ILE A 200 -6.50 4.75 1.19
C ILE A 200 -6.17 5.79 2.26
N GLY A 201 -5.89 7.02 1.83
CA GLY A 201 -5.55 8.13 2.74
C GLY A 201 -4.29 7.86 3.57
N LEU A 202 -4.18 8.57 4.69
CA LEU A 202 -3.03 8.50 5.58
C LEU A 202 -2.91 7.13 6.25
N ASN A 203 -1.69 6.66 6.44
CA ASN A 203 -1.38 5.61 7.42
C ASN A 203 -0.90 6.20 8.76
N GLU A 204 -0.69 5.33 9.75
CA GLU A 204 -0.35 5.74 11.11
C GLU A 204 1.01 6.44 11.14
N GLN A 205 1.99 5.91 10.38
CA GLN A 205 3.31 6.52 10.25
C GLN A 205 3.24 7.94 9.65
N GLN A 206 2.52 8.12 8.54
CA GLN A 206 2.35 9.41 7.88
C GLN A 206 1.66 10.43 8.79
N ALA A 207 0.63 10.01 9.53
CA ALA A 207 -0.05 10.89 10.48
C ALA A 207 0.87 11.32 11.64
N GLN A 208 1.74 10.43 12.13
CA GLN A 208 2.76 10.78 13.11
C GLN A 208 3.78 11.76 12.55
N ASP A 209 4.31 11.49 11.35
CA ASP A 209 5.31 12.33 10.69
C ASP A 209 4.77 13.74 10.40
N SER A 210 3.50 13.87 10.02
CA SER A 210 2.82 15.15 9.79
C SER A 210 2.24 15.78 11.05
N ARG A 211 2.35 15.11 12.22
CA ARG A 211 1.72 15.52 13.50
C ARG A 211 0.22 15.77 13.37
N THR A 212 -0.45 14.98 12.54
CA THR A 212 -1.92 15.04 12.39
C THR A 212 -2.57 14.36 13.61
N PRO A 213 -3.40 15.06 14.39
CA PRO A 213 -4.13 14.45 15.50
C PRO A 213 -5.04 13.34 14.98
N CYS A 214 -4.68 12.09 15.24
CA CYS A 214 -5.49 10.97 14.84
C CYS A 214 -5.52 9.85 15.87
N GLN A 215 -6.55 9.03 15.73
CA GLN A 215 -6.76 7.83 16.49
C GLN A 215 -6.90 6.65 15.54
N VAL A 216 -6.30 5.54 15.95
CA VAL A 216 -6.27 4.32 15.18
C VAL A 216 -7.19 3.29 15.84
N SER A 217 -8.04 2.66 15.05
CA SER A 217 -8.87 1.52 15.47
C SER A 217 -8.59 0.32 14.56
N VAL A 218 -8.43 -0.87 15.14
CA VAL A 218 -8.08 -2.10 14.42
C VAL A 218 -9.06 -3.22 14.76
N TYR A 219 -9.52 -3.94 13.74
CA TYR A 219 -10.39 -5.11 13.87
C TYR A 219 -9.86 -6.29 13.04
N GLY A 220 -9.61 -7.41 13.71
CA GLY A 220 -9.01 -8.58 13.06
C GLY A 220 -9.99 -9.35 12.17
N TYR A 221 -9.51 -9.91 11.06
CA TYR A 221 -10.29 -10.82 10.21
C TYR A 221 -10.69 -12.10 10.94
N SER A 222 -10.00 -12.45 12.04
CA SER A 222 -10.39 -13.52 12.97
C SER A 222 -11.74 -13.31 13.66
N LEU A 223 -12.30 -12.11 13.60
CA LEU A 223 -13.60 -11.75 14.17
C LEU A 223 -14.68 -11.56 13.10
N VAL A 224 -14.31 -11.59 11.81
CA VAL A 224 -15.25 -11.41 10.70
C VAL A 224 -15.83 -12.77 10.33
N ASN A 225 -17.12 -13.00 10.61
CA ASN A 225 -17.78 -14.30 10.39
C ASN A 225 -17.60 -14.83 8.96
N ARG A 226 -17.66 -13.95 7.95
CA ARG A 226 -17.42 -14.35 6.56
C ARG A 226 -15.98 -14.83 6.32
N ALA A 227 -15.00 -14.15 6.89
CA ALA A 227 -13.59 -14.53 6.80
C ALA A 227 -13.32 -15.87 7.52
N ILE A 228 -13.93 -16.08 8.68
CA ILE A 228 -13.90 -17.37 9.40
C ILE A 228 -14.49 -18.49 8.54
N ALA A 229 -15.67 -18.27 7.94
CA ALA A 229 -16.31 -19.25 7.07
C ALA A 229 -15.47 -19.59 5.82
N MET A 230 -14.71 -18.61 5.30
CA MET A 230 -13.77 -18.78 4.19
C MET A 230 -12.43 -19.40 4.62
N ARG A 231 -12.20 -19.62 5.92
CA ARG A 231 -10.90 -20.04 6.51
C ARG A 231 -9.77 -19.08 6.16
N ALA A 232 -10.08 -17.80 6.02
CA ALA A 232 -9.16 -16.76 5.60
C ALA A 232 -9.15 -15.63 6.64
N THR A 233 -8.76 -15.98 7.86
CA THR A 233 -8.79 -15.10 9.04
C THR A 233 -7.53 -14.26 9.23
N GLY A 234 -6.56 -14.38 8.31
CA GLY A 234 -5.32 -13.63 8.35
C GLY A 234 -5.56 -12.15 8.02
N GLY A 235 -4.97 -11.27 8.82
CA GLY A 235 -5.00 -9.83 8.62
C GLY A 235 -6.06 -9.09 9.45
N PHE A 236 -6.33 -7.85 9.06
CA PHE A 236 -7.13 -6.89 9.82
C PHE A 236 -7.68 -5.78 8.94
N VAL A 237 -8.66 -5.05 9.46
CA VAL A 237 -9.03 -3.71 9.01
C VAL A 237 -8.53 -2.70 10.03
N LYS A 238 -7.84 -1.66 9.57
CA LYS A 238 -7.35 -0.53 10.37
C LYS A 238 -7.95 0.75 9.83
N LEU A 239 -8.59 1.53 10.70
CA LEU A 239 -9.20 2.82 10.36
C LEU A 239 -8.50 3.94 11.14
N LEU A 240 -8.19 5.04 10.45
CA LEU A 240 -7.63 6.25 11.03
C LEU A 240 -8.67 7.35 11.03
N LEU A 241 -8.90 7.94 12.19
CA LEU A 241 -9.91 8.97 12.41
C LEU A 241 -9.25 10.21 12.99
N VAL A 242 -9.69 11.39 12.55
CA VAL A 242 -9.27 12.64 13.16
C VAL A 242 -9.86 12.77 14.57
N THR A 243 -9.08 13.31 15.51
CA THR A 243 -9.50 13.44 16.92
C THR A 243 -9.85 14.87 17.33
N ASP A 244 -9.44 15.86 16.56
CA ASP A 244 -9.59 17.29 16.86
C ASP A 244 -10.90 17.91 16.35
N ASP A 245 -11.72 17.15 15.62
CA ASP A 245 -13.05 17.58 15.18
C ASP A 245 -14.18 16.74 15.81
N LYS A 246 -15.39 17.33 15.81
CA LYS A 246 -16.61 16.70 16.36
C LYS A 246 -17.18 15.60 15.46
N ASP A 247 -16.80 15.61 14.18
CA ASP A 247 -17.39 14.81 13.11
C ASP A 247 -16.61 13.48 12.94
N MET A 248 -15.41 13.39 13.52
CA MET A 248 -14.51 12.24 13.51
C MET A 248 -14.32 11.73 12.09
N ARG A 249 -13.91 12.63 11.19
CA ARG A 249 -13.64 12.31 9.78
C ARG A 249 -12.61 11.21 9.62
N ILE A 250 -12.76 10.45 8.54
CA ILE A 250 -11.84 9.38 8.17
C ILE A 250 -10.61 9.99 7.49
N LEU A 251 -9.43 9.73 8.05
CA LEU A 251 -8.14 10.16 7.48
C LEU A 251 -7.52 9.11 6.57
N GLY A 252 -7.86 7.85 6.80
CA GLY A 252 -7.38 6.73 5.99
C GLY A 252 -7.83 5.38 6.51
N MET A 253 -7.64 4.36 5.68
CA MET A 253 -7.91 2.97 6.02
C MET A 253 -6.83 2.07 5.43
N ARG A 254 -6.49 1.00 6.14
CA ARG A 254 -5.71 -0.14 5.64
C ARG A 254 -6.51 -1.40 5.83
N VAL A 255 -6.61 -2.21 4.80
CA VAL A 255 -7.26 -3.52 4.84
C VAL A 255 -6.22 -4.55 4.41
N LEU A 256 -5.98 -5.53 5.26
CA LEU A 256 -5.14 -6.68 4.97
C LEU A 256 -6.02 -7.93 5.12
N GLY A 257 -6.26 -8.66 4.03
CA GLY A 257 -7.13 -9.83 4.08
C GLY A 257 -7.81 -10.15 2.75
N VAL A 258 -8.73 -11.11 2.77
CA VAL A 258 -9.52 -11.46 1.58
C VAL A 258 -10.42 -10.30 1.17
N HIS A 259 -10.49 -10.01 -0.13
CA HIS A 259 -11.30 -8.92 -0.69
C HIS A 259 -10.93 -7.53 -0.12
N ALA A 260 -9.66 -7.30 0.21
CA ALA A 260 -9.20 -6.01 0.71
C ALA A 260 -9.48 -4.90 -0.31
N SER A 261 -9.25 -5.19 -1.60
CA SER A 261 -9.46 -4.28 -2.73
C SER A 261 -10.91 -3.81 -2.88
N THR A 262 -11.89 -4.68 -2.64
CA THR A 262 -13.32 -4.28 -2.66
C THR A 262 -13.74 -3.60 -1.35
N THR A 263 -13.17 -4.03 -0.23
CA THR A 263 -13.53 -3.53 1.11
C THR A 263 -13.16 -2.06 1.30
N ILE A 264 -12.12 -1.56 0.62
CA ILE A 264 -11.65 -0.17 0.71
C ILE A 264 -12.60 0.85 0.05
N GLU A 265 -13.40 0.42 -0.93
CA GLU A 265 -14.17 1.30 -1.83
C GLU A 265 -15.22 2.16 -1.11
N ALA A 266 -15.90 1.60 -0.11
CA ALA A 266 -16.88 2.37 0.67
C ALA A 266 -16.23 3.58 1.36
N VAL A 267 -15.03 3.38 1.93
CA VAL A 267 -14.28 4.46 2.58
C VAL A 267 -13.70 5.44 1.55
N SER A 268 -13.36 4.98 0.34
CA SER A 268 -13.00 5.88 -0.77
C SER A 268 -14.10 6.87 -1.09
N LEU A 269 -15.32 6.36 -1.24
CA LEU A 269 -16.48 7.22 -1.48
C LEU A 269 -16.72 8.20 -0.31
N MET A 270 -16.58 7.72 0.94
CA MET A 270 -16.75 8.56 2.12
C MET A 270 -15.71 9.69 2.20
N ILE A 271 -14.43 9.39 1.95
CA ILE A 271 -13.37 10.42 1.90
C ILE A 271 -13.68 11.43 0.79
N LYS A 272 -14.14 10.98 -0.38
CA LYS A 272 -14.49 11.86 -1.50
C LYS A 272 -15.62 12.85 -1.16
N HIS A 273 -16.55 12.43 -0.31
CA HIS A 273 -17.72 13.23 0.08
C HIS A 273 -17.60 13.88 1.46
N ASP A 274 -16.42 13.85 2.08
CA ASP A 274 -16.18 14.38 3.43
C ASP A 274 -17.16 13.81 4.48
N CYS A 275 -17.50 12.53 4.36
CA CYS A 275 -18.42 11.87 5.26
C CYS A 275 -17.81 11.65 6.65
N SER A 276 -18.65 11.71 7.66
CA SER A 276 -18.28 11.41 9.04
C SER A 276 -18.17 9.91 9.24
N VAL A 277 -17.40 9.46 10.23
CA VAL A 277 -17.41 8.04 10.61
C VAL A 277 -18.78 7.58 11.15
N ARG A 278 -19.67 8.53 11.53
CA ARG A 278 -21.03 8.19 11.96
C ARG A 278 -21.88 7.70 10.79
N ASP A 279 -21.66 8.23 9.59
CA ASP A 279 -22.32 7.75 8.37
C ASP A 279 -21.94 6.29 8.08
N LEU A 280 -20.70 5.87 8.41
CA LEU A 280 -20.27 4.47 8.35
C LEU A 280 -21.06 3.57 9.31
N ALA A 281 -21.43 4.10 10.48
CA ALA A 281 -22.19 3.38 11.50
C ALA A 281 -23.61 3.04 11.05
N GLU A 282 -24.21 3.93 10.27
CA GLU A 282 -25.58 3.82 9.77
C GLU A 282 -25.70 2.86 8.59
N LEU A 283 -24.59 2.42 8.00
CA LEU A 283 -24.60 1.43 6.93
C LEU A 283 -25.19 0.09 7.41
N LEU A 284 -26.14 -0.41 6.64
CA LEU A 284 -26.75 -1.72 6.82
C LEU A 284 -26.03 -2.74 5.91
N ASP A 285 -24.89 -3.24 6.38
CA ASP A 285 -24.14 -4.25 5.65
C ASP A 285 -24.91 -5.58 5.54
N PRO A 286 -24.81 -6.27 4.38
CA PRO A 286 -25.29 -7.64 4.26
C PRO A 286 -24.51 -8.58 5.19
N HIS A 287 -25.20 -9.56 5.77
CA HIS A 287 -24.59 -10.53 6.69
C HIS A 287 -24.73 -11.97 6.18
N PRO A 288 -23.67 -12.81 6.22
CA PRO A 288 -22.30 -12.47 6.59
C PRO A 288 -21.49 -11.93 5.40
N ALA A 289 -20.78 -10.81 5.58
CA ALA A 289 -19.91 -10.21 4.57
C ALA A 289 -18.53 -9.82 5.12
N VAL A 290 -17.53 -9.71 4.23
CA VAL A 290 -16.19 -9.23 4.61
C VAL A 290 -16.24 -7.75 5.03
N THR A 291 -17.12 -6.97 4.40
CA THR A 291 -17.31 -5.54 4.64
C THR A 291 -17.76 -5.21 6.06
N GLU A 292 -18.35 -6.17 6.77
CA GLU A 292 -18.64 -6.04 8.20
C GLU A 292 -17.38 -5.75 9.05
N GLY A 293 -16.18 -6.06 8.52
CA GLY A 293 -14.90 -5.71 9.14
C GLY A 293 -14.78 -4.21 9.44
N TYR A 294 -14.87 -3.33 8.43
CA TYR A 294 -14.71 -1.88 8.65
C TYR A 294 -15.84 -1.29 9.50
N ARG A 295 -17.05 -1.85 9.42
CA ARG A 295 -18.18 -1.40 10.25
C ARG A 295 -17.92 -1.69 11.72
N ASN A 296 -17.44 -2.89 12.03
CA ASN A 296 -17.13 -3.27 13.41
C ASN A 296 -15.91 -2.52 13.98
N VAL A 297 -14.92 -2.14 13.14
CA VAL A 297 -13.82 -1.23 13.55
C VAL A 297 -14.36 0.07 14.14
N HIS A 298 -15.40 0.64 13.52
CA HIS A 298 -16.02 1.86 14.00
C HIS A 298 -16.83 1.65 15.30
N VAL A 299 -17.59 0.56 15.41
CA VAL A 299 -18.35 0.25 16.64
C VAL A 299 -17.42 0.04 17.85
N CYS A 300 -16.26 -0.58 17.64
CA CYS A 300 -15.19 -0.66 18.64
C CYS A 300 -14.81 0.74 19.16
N TYR A 301 -14.66 1.69 18.25
CA TYR A 301 -14.31 3.06 18.60
C TYR A 301 -15.43 3.80 19.36
N LEU A 302 -16.66 3.83 18.84
CA LEU A 302 -17.77 4.52 19.52
C LEU A 302 -18.06 3.92 20.89
N ALA A 303 -17.96 2.60 21.02
CA ALA A 303 -18.14 1.98 22.30
C ALA A 303 -17.06 2.46 23.28
N LEU A 304 -15.79 2.39 22.92
CA LEU A 304 -14.71 2.83 23.80
C LEU A 304 -14.78 4.32 24.18
N ARG A 305 -15.33 5.20 23.32
CA ARG A 305 -15.48 6.64 23.60
C ARG A 305 -16.77 7.02 24.35
N PHE A 306 -17.89 6.35 24.10
CA PHE A 306 -19.22 6.78 24.58
C PHE A 306 -20.00 5.72 25.37
N ILE A 307 -19.65 4.44 25.26
CA ILE A 307 -20.43 3.33 25.84
C ILE A 307 -19.51 2.49 26.73
N ASN A 308 -19.81 2.43 28.03
CA ASN A 308 -19.09 1.55 28.95
C ASN A 308 -18.89 0.15 28.34
N LEU A 309 -17.64 -0.33 28.30
CA LEU A 309 -17.22 -1.62 27.71
C LEU A 309 -18.13 -2.80 28.07
N LYS A 310 -18.82 -2.73 29.21
CA LYS A 310 -19.86 -3.71 29.63
C LYS A 310 -20.97 -3.96 28.61
N TYR A 311 -21.28 -3.01 27.73
CA TYR A 311 -22.33 -3.16 26.71
C TYR A 311 -21.79 -3.52 25.32
N PHE A 312 -20.46 -3.60 25.16
CA PHE A 312 -19.83 -3.91 23.88
C PHE A 312 -20.29 -5.27 23.33
N ASP A 313 -20.24 -6.31 24.17
CA ASP A 313 -20.69 -7.67 23.84
C ASP A 313 -22.18 -7.73 23.50
N LEU A 314 -22.99 -6.81 24.06
CA LEU A 314 -24.43 -6.74 23.83
C LEU A 314 -24.77 -6.11 22.47
N ILE A 315 -23.98 -5.11 22.05
CA ILE A 315 -24.17 -4.38 20.78
C ILE A 315 -23.65 -5.21 19.61
N CYS A 316 -22.46 -5.80 19.75
CA CYS A 316 -21.82 -6.53 18.67
C CYS A 316 -22.25 -8.01 18.59
N GLY A 317 -23.02 -8.50 19.56
CA GLY A 317 -23.51 -9.89 19.59
C GLY A 317 -22.44 -10.94 19.90
N TYR A 318 -21.21 -10.55 20.23
CA TYR A 318 -20.10 -11.45 20.52
C TYR A 318 -20.06 -11.77 22.02
N ARG A 319 -20.46 -12.97 22.43
CA ARG A 319 -20.23 -13.46 23.80
C ARG A 319 -18.86 -14.15 23.90
N GLY A 320 -17.95 -13.61 24.71
CA GLY A 320 -16.79 -14.34 25.22
C GLY A 320 -15.53 -14.36 24.34
N LEU A 321 -15.41 -13.48 23.35
CA LEU A 321 -14.17 -13.29 22.60
C LEU A 321 -13.32 -12.20 23.26
N HIS A 322 -12.06 -12.50 23.60
CA HIS A 322 -11.05 -11.47 23.85
C HIS A 322 -10.80 -10.75 22.54
N ILE A 323 -11.31 -9.53 22.40
CA ILE A 323 -11.19 -8.72 21.18
C ILE A 323 -9.86 -7.98 21.25
N PRO A 324 -8.88 -8.28 20.38
CA PRO A 324 -7.62 -7.55 20.35
C PRO A 324 -7.84 -6.18 19.68
N ILE A 325 -8.51 -5.27 20.38
CA ILE A 325 -8.66 -3.87 19.94
C ILE A 325 -7.42 -3.13 20.42
N ARG A 326 -6.65 -2.57 19.48
CA ARG A 326 -5.63 -1.58 19.78
C ARG A 326 -6.24 -0.20 19.56
N LEU A 327 -6.31 0.60 20.62
CA LEU A 327 -6.49 2.05 20.53
C LEU A 327 -5.16 2.70 20.89
N SER A 328 -4.59 3.46 19.97
CA SER A 328 -3.49 4.39 20.24
C SER A 328 -3.98 5.82 20.03
N GLU A 329 -3.71 6.68 21.01
CA GLU A 329 -3.77 8.14 20.82
C GLU A 329 -2.37 8.60 20.41
N ILE A 330 -2.25 9.30 19.28
CA ILE A 330 -1.03 10.03 18.96
C ILE A 330 -1.16 11.38 19.66
N GLN A 331 -0.51 11.53 20.82
CA GLN A 331 -0.57 12.75 21.63
C GLN A 331 0.22 13.89 20.98
N GLU A 332 -0.31 15.11 21.09
CA GLU A 332 0.46 16.35 20.89
C GLU A 332 1.68 16.35 21.82
N SER A 333 2.88 16.46 21.26
CA SER A 333 4.05 16.80 22.06
C SER A 333 3.85 18.20 22.63
N GLN A 334 3.61 18.28 23.94
CA GLN A 334 3.56 19.55 24.66
C GLN A 334 4.82 20.37 24.36
N THR A 335 4.64 21.58 23.87
CA THR A 335 5.67 22.63 23.85
C THR A 335 5.24 23.77 24.75
#